data_AF-A0A6M0K6Q0-F1
#
_entry.id   AF-A0A6M0K6Q0-F1
#
_cell.length_a   1.000
_cell.length_b   1.000
_cell.length_c   1.000
_cell.angle_alpha   90.00
_cell.angle_beta   90.00
_cell.angle_gamma   90.00
#
_symmetry.space_group_name_H-M   'P 1'
#
loop_
_entity.id
_entity.type
_entity.pdbx_description
1 polymer ?
#
loop_
_entity_poly.entity_id
_entity_poly.type
_entity_poly.pdbx_seq_one_letter_code
_entity_poly.pdbx_strand_id
1 'polypeptide(L)'
;MKVVNKRPGTGFTLIELMIVVAVVGVLAAIAYPSYQSQVQKSRRTVAESALTEIASKLEAYRFRHRTYTEDLGDLGYSGTGDNAWNYFPSGATAIDSYYRVQVAATDSGCAITNCYRLLAEPLNSQVGDKWQYLLWSTGRKQSRKGASATWTSLWPSQ
;
A
#
# COMPACT_ATOMS: atom_id res chain seq x y z
N MET A 1 4.70 55.94 47.33
CA MET A 1 4.76 56.02 45.85
C MET A 1 5.50 54.77 45.36
N LYS A 2 4.80 53.79 44.74
CA LYS A 2 5.40 52.51 44.29
C LYS A 2 5.89 52.67 42.85
N VAL A 3 7.20 52.56 42.64
CA VAL A 3 7.80 52.52 41.29
C VAL A 3 7.55 51.13 40.72
N VAL A 4 6.70 51.02 39.68
CA VAL A 4 6.46 49.77 38.96
C VAL A 4 7.50 49.67 37.85
N ASN A 5 8.47 48.76 38.02
CA ASN A 5 9.52 48.52 37.03
C ASN A 5 8.95 47.64 35.89
N LYS A 6 8.66 48.22 34.72
CA LYS A 6 8.27 47.44 33.53
C LYS A 6 9.49 46.67 33.03
N ARG A 7 9.47 45.35 33.15
CA ARG A 7 10.45 44.49 32.48
C ARG A 7 10.30 44.68 30.96
N PRO A 8 11.37 44.89 30.20
CA PRO A 8 11.26 44.92 28.74
C PRO A 8 10.77 43.56 28.27
N GLY A 9 9.63 43.54 27.55
CA GLY A 9 9.16 42.34 26.89
C GLY A 9 10.16 41.95 25.81
N THR A 10 10.81 40.80 25.96
CA THR A 10 11.70 40.24 24.95
C THR A 10 10.85 39.73 23.79
N GLY A 11 10.71 40.56 22.74
CA GLY A 11 10.09 40.16 21.48
C GLY A 11 11.11 39.49 20.56
N PHE A 12 10.66 38.46 19.83
CA PHE A 12 11.45 37.86 18.75
C PHE A 12 11.75 38.89 17.66
N THR A 13 12.99 38.89 17.16
CA THR A 13 13.34 39.77 16.04
C THR A 13 12.87 39.17 14.71
N LEU A 14 12.55 40.03 13.75
CA LEU A 14 12.13 39.60 12.41
C LEU A 14 13.21 38.75 11.73
N ILE A 15 14.48 39.11 11.95
CA ILE A 15 15.63 38.38 11.38
C ILE A 15 15.80 36.98 12.00
N GLU A 16 15.52 36.84 13.30
CA GLU A 16 15.58 35.55 14.00
C GLU A 16 14.50 34.60 13.47
N LEU A 17 13.30 35.12 13.19
CA LEU A 17 12.26 34.35 12.52
C LEU A 17 12.67 33.96 11.07
N MET A 18 13.30 34.85 10.31
CA MET A 18 13.73 34.54 8.94
C MET A 18 14.78 33.43 8.89
N ILE A 19 15.74 33.44 9.83
CA ILE A 19 16.75 32.39 9.92
C ILE A 19 16.11 31.05 10.30
N VAL A 20 15.17 31.04 11.25
CA VAL A 20 14.45 29.82 11.65
C VAL A 20 13.69 29.22 10.47
N VAL A 21 12.95 30.04 9.72
CA VAL A 21 12.22 29.56 8.53
C VAL A 21 13.18 29.06 7.45
N ALA A 22 14.33 29.70 7.26
CA ALA A 22 15.34 29.23 6.32
C ALA A 22 15.89 27.85 6.70
N VAL A 23 16.22 27.63 7.97
CA VAL A 23 16.71 26.31 8.46
C VAL A 23 15.63 25.25 8.33
N VAL A 24 14.39 25.54 8.74
CA VAL A 24 13.25 24.60 8.61
C VAL A 24 12.99 24.28 7.14
N GLY A 25 13.10 25.25 6.23
CA GLY A 25 12.94 25.04 4.80
C GLY A 25 13.96 24.05 4.23
N VAL A 26 15.23 24.17 4.61
CA VAL A 26 16.30 23.23 4.19
C VAL A 26 16.04 21.83 4.74
N LEU A 27 15.66 21.71 6.03
CA LEU A 27 15.36 20.42 6.64
C LEU A 27 14.14 19.75 5.97
N ALA A 28 13.08 20.52 5.72
CA ALA A 28 11.87 20.02 5.08
C ALA A 28 12.14 19.51 3.65
N ALA A 29 13.00 20.18 2.89
CA ALA A 29 13.35 19.78 1.52
C ALA A 29 13.99 18.38 1.45
N ILE A 30 14.76 17.99 2.46
CA ILE A 30 15.41 16.67 2.52
C ILE A 30 14.49 15.64 3.20
N ALA A 31 13.86 16.03 4.31
CA ALA A 31 13.07 15.11 5.13
C ALA A 31 11.77 14.67 4.46
N TYR A 32 11.10 15.56 3.73
CA TYR A 32 9.79 15.28 3.13
C TYR A 32 9.80 14.15 2.09
N PRO A 33 10.67 14.16 1.05
CA PRO A 33 10.71 13.06 0.08
C PRO A 33 11.15 11.74 0.72
N SER A 34 12.09 11.79 1.67
CA SER A 34 12.53 10.61 2.42
C SER A 34 11.37 9.99 3.20
N TYR A 35 10.61 10.80 3.95
CA TYR A 35 9.44 10.35 4.68
C TYR A 35 8.38 9.71 3.77
N GLN A 36 8.07 10.34 2.63
CA GLN A 36 7.11 9.77 1.67
C GLN A 36 7.55 8.39 1.17
N SER A 37 8.82 8.22 0.80
CA SER A 37 9.34 6.92 0.35
C SER A 37 9.26 5.85 1.44
N GLN A 38 9.50 6.21 2.70
CA GLN A 38 9.41 5.28 3.82
C GLN A 38 7.96 4.85 4.08
N VAL A 39 7.02 5.79 3.99
CA VAL A 39 5.58 5.48 4.11
C VAL A 39 5.13 4.56 2.97
N GLN A 40 5.55 4.84 1.73
CA GLN A 40 5.26 3.96 0.58
C GLN A 40 5.85 2.57 0.79
N LYS A 41 7.09 2.45 1.28
CA LYS A 41 7.72 1.17 1.61
C LYS A 41 6.96 0.40 2.70
N SER A 42 6.48 1.08 3.74
CA SER A 42 5.65 0.44 4.77
C SER A 42 4.35 -0.13 4.19
N ARG A 43 3.68 0.63 3.32
CA ARG A 43 2.45 0.17 2.64
C ARG A 43 2.70 -1.00 1.70
N ARG A 44 3.86 -1.04 1.03
CA ARG A 44 4.30 -2.20 0.24
C ARG A 44 4.36 -3.46 1.10
N THR A 45 4.99 -3.38 2.27
CA THR A 45 5.06 -4.51 3.21
C THR A 45 3.68 -4.97 3.69
N VAL A 46 2.74 -4.04 3.91
CA VAL A 46 1.34 -4.38 4.26
C VAL A 46 0.69 -5.18 3.13
N ALA A 47 0.81 -4.73 1.87
CA ALA A 47 0.27 -5.47 0.72
C ALA A 47 0.89 -6.86 0.57
N GLU A 48 2.20 -6.98 0.74
CA GLU A 48 2.92 -8.26 0.72
C GLU A 48 2.39 -9.22 1.80
N SER A 49 2.14 -8.72 3.01
CA SER A 49 1.57 -9.52 4.11
C SER A 49 0.12 -9.93 3.85
N ALA A 50 -0.71 -9.03 3.32
CA ALA A 50 -2.10 -9.29 2.99
C ALA A 50 -2.23 -10.37 1.90
N LEU A 51 -1.33 -10.38 0.91
CA LEU A 51 -1.29 -11.45 -0.09
C LEU A 51 -1.03 -12.82 0.54
N THR A 52 -0.13 -12.91 1.52
CA THR A 52 0.12 -14.17 2.23
C THR A 52 -1.04 -14.60 3.12
N GLU A 53 -1.73 -13.64 3.74
CA GLU A 53 -2.94 -13.92 4.54
C GLU A 53 -4.07 -14.44 3.65
N ILE A 54 -4.35 -13.76 2.54
CA ILE A 54 -5.37 -14.19 1.57
C ILE A 54 -5.05 -15.58 1.02
N ALA A 55 -3.78 -15.86 0.71
CA ALA A 55 -3.37 -17.19 0.27
C ALA A 55 -3.73 -18.26 1.32
N SER A 56 -3.46 -18.01 2.60
CA SER A 56 -3.83 -18.94 3.67
C SER A 56 -5.34 -19.15 3.80
N LYS A 57 -6.13 -18.08 3.64
CA LYS A 57 -7.60 -18.13 3.64
C LYS A 57 -8.15 -18.88 2.44
N LEU A 58 -7.53 -18.75 1.26
CA LEU A 58 -7.87 -19.52 0.06
C LEU A 58 -7.63 -21.01 0.28
N GLU A 59 -6.52 -21.41 0.90
CA GLU A 59 -6.29 -22.83 1.24
C GLU A 59 -7.35 -23.37 2.22
N ALA A 60 -7.68 -22.59 3.25
CA ALA A 60 -8.74 -22.95 4.19
C ALA A 60 -10.14 -23.02 3.53
N TYR A 61 -10.41 -22.15 2.55
CA TYR A 61 -11.64 -22.18 1.76
C TYR A 61 -11.70 -23.44 0.90
N ARG A 62 -10.60 -23.79 0.21
CA ARG A 62 -10.52 -25.02 -0.59
C ARG A 62 -10.75 -26.28 0.23
N PHE A 63 -10.25 -26.33 1.46
CA PHE A 63 -10.50 -27.48 2.34
C PHE A 63 -12.00 -27.73 2.59
N ARG A 64 -12.82 -26.67 2.64
CA ARG A 64 -14.27 -26.74 2.88
C ARG A 64 -15.08 -26.91 1.59
N HIS A 65 -14.68 -26.24 0.51
CA HIS A 65 -15.50 -26.12 -0.71
C HIS A 65 -14.94 -26.88 -1.92
N ARG A 66 -13.77 -27.53 -1.80
CA ARG A 66 -13.05 -28.24 -2.87
C ARG A 66 -12.66 -27.39 -4.09
N THR A 67 -12.84 -26.08 -4.02
CA THR A 67 -12.44 -25.09 -5.03
C THR A 67 -11.93 -23.85 -4.33
N TYR A 68 -11.12 -23.03 -5.01
CA TYR A 68 -10.89 -21.65 -4.58
C TYR A 68 -12.06 -20.76 -5.01
N THR A 69 -12.18 -19.61 -4.34
CA THR A 69 -13.13 -18.54 -4.69
C THR A 69 -12.36 -17.40 -5.37
N GLU A 70 -12.99 -16.74 -6.33
CA GLU A 70 -12.49 -15.48 -6.92
C GLU A 70 -13.01 -14.26 -6.15
N ASP A 71 -13.99 -14.45 -5.26
CA ASP A 71 -14.57 -13.40 -4.45
C ASP A 71 -13.87 -13.34 -3.08
N LEU A 72 -13.24 -12.21 -2.79
CA LEU A 72 -12.61 -11.95 -1.51
C LEU A 72 -13.63 -11.77 -0.38
N GLY A 73 -14.90 -11.49 -0.70
CA GLY A 73 -16.02 -11.46 0.24
C GLY A 73 -16.23 -12.79 0.96
N ASP A 74 -16.10 -13.92 0.25
CA ASP A 74 -16.19 -15.27 0.81
C ASP A 74 -15.07 -15.56 1.84
N LEU A 75 -13.97 -14.81 1.76
CA LEU A 75 -12.82 -14.90 2.67
C LEU A 75 -12.91 -13.88 3.82
N GLY A 76 -14.02 -13.15 3.93
CA GLY A 76 -14.26 -12.14 4.96
C GLY A 76 -13.66 -10.76 4.65
N TYR A 77 -13.30 -10.48 3.40
CA TYR A 77 -12.92 -9.13 2.98
C TYR A 77 -14.10 -8.45 2.31
N SER A 78 -14.79 -7.59 3.06
CA SER A 78 -15.69 -6.60 2.48
C SER A 78 -14.86 -5.36 2.13
N GLY A 79 -14.74 -5.03 0.85
CA GLY A 79 -14.04 -3.82 0.41
C GLY A 79 -14.53 -2.62 1.21
N THR A 80 -13.66 -2.08 2.05
CA THR A 80 -13.99 -0.90 2.85
C THR A 80 -13.41 0.31 2.11
N GLY A 81 -14.23 0.97 1.30
CA GLY A 81 -13.82 2.22 0.65
C GLY A 81 -14.62 2.57 -0.59
N ASP A 82 -15.38 3.65 -0.46
CA ASP A 82 -16.16 4.34 -1.48
C ASP A 82 -15.41 4.65 -2.78
N ASN A 83 -15.55 3.79 -3.77
CA ASN A 83 -15.64 4.21 -5.17
C ASN A 83 -16.29 3.12 -6.02
N ALA A 84 -17.62 3.08 -5.93
CA ALA A 84 -18.53 2.49 -6.91
C ALA A 84 -18.45 3.14 -8.32
N TRP A 85 -17.39 3.92 -8.58
CA TRP A 85 -17.09 4.58 -9.85
C TRP A 85 -15.68 4.21 -10.33
N ASN A 86 -15.40 2.93 -10.43
CA ASN A 86 -14.27 2.46 -11.21
C ASN A 86 -14.61 1.13 -11.86
N TYR A 87 -14.39 1.11 -13.16
CA TYR A 87 -14.49 -0.03 -14.06
C TYR A 87 -13.45 -1.08 -13.63
N PHE A 88 -13.73 -1.81 -12.55
CA PHE A 88 -12.86 -2.87 -12.08
C PHE A 88 -13.26 -4.17 -12.78
N PRO A 89 -12.31 -4.98 -13.27
CA PRO A 89 -12.62 -6.36 -13.63
C PRO A 89 -13.18 -7.04 -12.37
N SER A 90 -14.25 -7.81 -12.55
CA SER A 90 -14.86 -8.62 -11.48
C SER A 90 -13.78 -9.39 -10.70
N GLY A 91 -13.83 -9.32 -9.35
CA GLY A 91 -12.94 -10.06 -8.44
C GLY A 91 -11.81 -9.27 -7.78
N ALA A 92 -11.69 -7.94 -8.01
CA ALA A 92 -10.71 -7.10 -7.29
C ALA A 92 -11.34 -6.40 -6.07
N THR A 93 -10.76 -6.58 -4.88
CA THR A 93 -11.22 -5.97 -3.62
C THR A 93 -10.12 -5.14 -2.98
N ALA A 94 -10.46 -3.94 -2.53
CA ALA A 94 -9.57 -3.12 -1.70
C ALA A 94 -9.38 -3.80 -0.33
N ILE A 95 -8.15 -4.21 -0.04
CA ILE A 95 -7.77 -4.83 1.24
C ILE A 95 -7.40 -3.79 2.29
N ASP A 96 -6.99 -2.60 1.82
CA ASP A 96 -6.80 -1.38 2.57
C ASP A 96 -7.04 -0.18 1.64
N SER A 97 -6.74 1.04 2.09
CA SER A 97 -6.89 2.25 1.28
C SER A 97 -5.77 2.46 0.25
N TYR A 98 -4.79 1.56 0.11
CA TYR A 98 -3.56 1.78 -0.66
C TYR A 98 -3.26 0.68 -1.67
N TYR A 99 -3.86 -0.50 -1.52
CA TYR A 99 -3.75 -1.64 -2.41
C TYR A 99 -5.10 -2.33 -2.56
N ARG A 100 -5.37 -2.75 -3.80
CA ARG A 100 -6.40 -3.75 -4.09
C ARG A 100 -5.75 -5.07 -4.40
N VAL A 101 -6.43 -6.15 -4.07
CA VAL A 101 -6.05 -7.50 -4.44
C VAL A 101 -7.13 -8.09 -5.34
N GLN A 102 -6.71 -8.80 -6.39
CA GLN A 102 -7.58 -9.61 -7.22
C GLN A 102 -7.17 -11.06 -7.12
N VAL A 103 -8.14 -11.95 -6.98
CA VAL A 103 -7.96 -13.40 -7.16
C VAL A 103 -8.41 -13.76 -8.56
N ALA A 104 -7.61 -14.54 -9.28
CA ALA A 104 -7.98 -15.05 -10.60
C ALA A 104 -7.37 -16.43 -10.83
N ALA A 105 -7.92 -17.18 -11.79
CA ALA A 105 -7.25 -18.38 -12.30
C ALA A 105 -5.85 -18.03 -12.86
N THR A 106 -4.91 -18.97 -12.69
CA THR A 106 -3.49 -18.74 -12.99
C THR A 106 -3.22 -18.50 -14.46
N ASP A 107 -3.94 -19.18 -15.36
CA ASP A 107 -4.03 -19.01 -16.83
C ASP A 107 -4.89 -20.19 -17.38
N SER A 108 -5.03 -20.32 -18.71
CA SER A 108 -5.76 -21.40 -19.40
C SER A 108 -5.33 -22.84 -19.04
N GLY A 109 -4.18 -23.03 -18.41
CA GLY A 109 -3.66 -24.32 -17.97
C GLY A 109 -4.07 -24.74 -16.56
N CYS A 110 -4.68 -23.87 -15.76
CA CYS A 110 -5.18 -24.26 -14.44
C CYS A 110 -6.40 -23.44 -14.01
N ALA A 111 -7.54 -24.12 -13.90
CA ALA A 111 -8.79 -23.56 -13.42
C ALA A 111 -8.73 -23.18 -11.93
N ILE A 112 -9.61 -22.26 -11.52
CA ILE A 112 -9.75 -21.80 -10.14
C ILE A 112 -10.03 -22.93 -9.14
N THR A 113 -10.46 -24.10 -9.60
CA THR A 113 -10.62 -25.29 -8.75
C THR A 113 -9.30 -25.75 -8.13
N ASN A 114 -8.18 -25.59 -8.84
CA ASN A 114 -6.89 -26.16 -8.45
C ASN A 114 -5.77 -25.14 -8.31
N CYS A 115 -5.87 -23.98 -8.97
CA CYS A 115 -4.86 -22.93 -8.86
C CYS A 115 -5.50 -21.55 -8.81
N TYR A 116 -4.78 -20.62 -8.20
CA TYR A 116 -5.07 -19.21 -8.23
C TYR A 116 -3.79 -18.40 -8.41
N ARG A 117 -3.96 -17.17 -8.88
CA ARG A 117 -3.01 -16.08 -8.75
C ARG A 117 -3.67 -14.94 -7.99
N LEU A 118 -2.92 -14.36 -7.07
CA LEU A 118 -3.24 -13.11 -6.42
C LEU A 118 -2.45 -12.00 -7.07
N LEU A 119 -3.11 -10.92 -7.44
CA LEU A 119 -2.49 -9.70 -7.96
C LEU A 119 -2.80 -8.54 -7.00
N ALA A 120 -1.78 -7.93 -6.41
CA ALA A 120 -1.94 -6.66 -5.70
C ALA A 120 -1.52 -5.48 -6.58
N GLU A 121 -2.39 -4.48 -6.66
CA GLU A 121 -2.18 -3.25 -7.41
C GLU A 121 -2.36 -2.02 -6.52
N PRO A 122 -1.57 -0.96 -6.73
CA PRO A 122 -1.62 0.22 -5.88
C PRO A 122 -2.89 1.03 -6.13
N LEU A 123 -3.40 1.67 -5.08
CA LEU A 123 -4.57 2.56 -5.05
C LEU A 123 -4.22 3.90 -4.41
N ASN A 124 -5.06 4.91 -4.69
CA ASN A 124 -4.99 6.24 -4.07
C ASN A 124 -3.56 6.82 -4.07
N SER A 125 -3.06 7.22 -2.89
CA SER A 125 -1.73 7.82 -2.72
C SER A 125 -0.56 6.87 -3.02
N GLN A 126 -0.81 5.59 -3.27
CA GLN A 126 0.21 4.60 -3.62
C GLN A 126 0.39 4.43 -5.15
N VAL A 127 -0.53 4.96 -5.98
CA VAL A 127 -0.48 4.80 -7.45
C VAL A 127 0.85 5.31 -8.04
N GLY A 128 1.43 6.35 -7.46
CA GLY A 128 2.73 6.90 -7.89
C GLY A 128 3.93 5.97 -7.67
N ASP A 129 3.84 5.04 -6.70
CA ASP A 129 4.91 4.08 -6.39
C ASP A 129 4.99 2.96 -7.44
N LYS A 130 3.86 2.67 -8.11
CA LYS A 130 3.72 1.75 -9.26
C LYS A 130 4.10 0.28 -9.00
N TRP A 131 4.43 -0.09 -7.76
CA TRP A 131 4.75 -1.47 -7.41
C TRP A 131 3.51 -2.34 -7.44
N GLN A 132 3.65 -3.50 -8.09
CA GLN A 132 2.65 -4.54 -8.18
C GLN A 132 3.26 -5.88 -7.76
N TYR A 133 2.41 -6.75 -7.23
CA TYR A 133 2.81 -8.00 -6.62
C TYR A 133 1.96 -9.14 -7.12
N LEU A 134 2.59 -10.29 -7.39
CA LEU A 134 1.91 -11.53 -7.73
C LEU A 134 2.31 -12.63 -6.75
N LEU A 135 1.32 -13.43 -6.36
CA LEU A 135 1.51 -14.65 -5.59
C LEU A 135 0.65 -15.76 -6.17
N TRP A 136 1.23 -16.93 -6.45
CA TRP A 136 0.49 -18.07 -6.99
C TRP A 136 0.19 -19.10 -5.90
N SER A 137 -0.78 -19.98 -6.15
CA SER A 137 -1.09 -21.14 -5.31
C SER A 137 0.10 -22.08 -5.09
N THR A 138 1.11 -22.03 -5.96
CA THR A 138 2.37 -22.77 -5.81
C THR A 138 3.36 -22.13 -4.84
N GLY A 139 3.04 -20.97 -4.28
CA GLY A 139 3.94 -20.18 -3.43
C GLY A 139 4.96 -19.33 -4.20
N ARG A 140 4.95 -19.37 -5.54
CA ARG A 140 5.77 -18.45 -6.35
C ARG A 140 5.37 -17.01 -6.03
N LYS A 141 6.36 -16.13 -5.88
CA LYS A 141 6.16 -14.70 -5.64
C LYS A 141 6.89 -13.90 -6.70
N GLN A 142 6.26 -12.87 -7.22
CA GLN A 142 6.89 -11.95 -8.15
C GLN A 142 6.49 -10.51 -7.84
N SER A 143 7.38 -9.58 -8.18
CA SER A 143 7.12 -8.15 -8.09
C SER A 143 7.58 -7.45 -9.37
N ARG A 144 6.96 -6.31 -9.66
CA ARG A 144 7.39 -5.38 -10.71
C ARG A 144 7.05 -3.94 -10.34
N LYS A 145 7.78 -2.99 -10.91
CA LYS A 145 7.51 -1.56 -10.77
C LYS A 145 7.06 -0.96 -12.10
N GLY A 146 5.76 -0.73 -12.24
CA GLY A 146 5.15 -0.21 -13.47
C GLY A 146 4.61 -1.30 -14.41
N ALA A 147 3.60 -0.93 -15.21
CA ALA A 147 2.86 -1.87 -16.05
C ALA A 147 3.70 -2.55 -17.14
N SER A 148 4.73 -1.87 -17.65
CA SER A 148 5.63 -2.36 -18.70
C SER A 148 6.90 -3.03 -18.17
N ALA A 149 7.10 -3.06 -16.85
CA ALA A 149 8.25 -3.72 -16.26
C ALA A 149 8.09 -5.25 -16.24
N THR A 150 9.19 -5.95 -16.44
CA THR A 150 9.23 -7.42 -16.36
C THR A 150 9.01 -7.87 -14.92
N TRP A 151 8.25 -8.94 -14.75
CA TRP A 151 8.08 -9.59 -13.45
C TRP A 151 9.41 -10.22 -13.00
N THR A 152 9.82 -9.91 -11.77
CA THR A 152 11.04 -10.46 -11.17
C THR A 152 10.66 -11.28 -9.94
N SER A 153 11.48 -12.27 -9.58
CA SER A 153 11.32 -13.06 -8.35
C SER A 153 11.82 -12.34 -7.09
N LEU A 154 12.14 -11.04 -7.18
CA LEU A 154 12.61 -10.25 -6.05
C LEU A 154 11.45 -9.99 -5.09
N TRP A 155 11.56 -10.58 -3.89
CA TRP A 155 10.63 -10.43 -2.78
C TRP A 155 11.42 -10.52 -1.46
N PRO A 156 11.35 -9.54 -0.55
CA PRO A 156 10.53 -8.32 -0.59
C PRO A 156 11.03 -7.30 -1.62
N SER A 157 10.16 -6.40 -2.06
CA SER A 157 10.56 -5.29 -2.94
C SER A 157 11.55 -4.35 -2.24
N GLN A 158 12.70 -4.08 -2.88
CA GLN A 158 13.77 -3.22 -2.33
C GLN A 158 13.28 -1.79 -2.06
#